data_AF-A0A820JW01-F1
#
_entry.id   AF-A0A820JW01-F1
#
_cell.length_a   1.000
_cell.length_b   1.000
_cell.length_c   1.000
_cell.angle_alpha   90.00
_cell.angle_beta   90.00
_cell.angle_gamma   90.00
#
_symmetry.space_group_name_H-M   'P 1'
#
loop_
_entity.id
_entity.type
_entity.pdbx_description
1 polymer ?
#
loop_
_entity_poly.entity_id
_entity_poly.type
_entity_poly.pdbx_seq_one_letter_code
_entity_poly.pdbx_strand_id
1 'polypeptide(L)'
;ALGFYFCTANDFPERDPMMITIEGSNETDPMIGSNWTLIYNGPSGLEIDPGRNSCGIEQHILNDKWFSTYRILVTKTRDESDGAQYSQFYFFGH
;
A
#
# COMPACT_ATOMS: atom_id res chain seq x y z
N ALA A 1 -5.65 -4.47 -15.58
CA ALA A 1 -4.37 -4.10 -14.94
C ALA A 1 -4.58 -4.10 -13.44
N LEU A 2 -3.60 -4.55 -12.66
CA LEU A 2 -3.64 -4.47 -11.21
C LEU A 2 -3.12 -3.09 -10.78
N GLY A 3 -3.81 -2.41 -9.89
CA GLY A 3 -3.40 -1.09 -9.42
C GLY A 3 -3.97 -0.74 -8.06
N PHE A 4 -3.48 0.35 -7.49
CA PHE A 4 -3.91 0.84 -6.20
C PHE A 4 -3.77 2.35 -6.07
N TYR A 5 -4.46 2.93 -5.08
CA TYR A 5 -4.16 4.25 -4.57
C TYR A 5 -4.52 4.37 -3.09
N PHE A 6 -3.83 5.27 -2.40
CA PHE A 6 -4.15 5.68 -1.03
C PHE A 6 -4.90 7.01 -1.00
N CYS A 7 -5.71 7.18 0.03
CA CYS A 7 -6.27 8.47 0.40
C CYS A 7 -5.78 8.85 1.80
N THR A 8 -5.40 10.10 1.98
CA THR A 8 -4.88 10.63 3.24
C THR A 8 -5.98 10.65 4.29
N ALA A 9 -5.61 10.44 5.55
CA ALA A 9 -6.53 10.60 6.67
C ALA A 9 -6.62 12.09 7.10
N ASN A 10 -7.29 12.35 8.22
CA ASN A 10 -7.64 13.70 8.68
C ASN A 10 -6.69 14.29 9.73
N ASP A 11 -5.63 13.57 10.12
CA ASP A 11 -4.68 13.99 11.16
C ASP A 11 -3.37 14.51 10.53
N PHE A 12 -2.19 14.18 11.08
CA PHE A 12 -0.85 14.64 10.66
C PHE A 12 -0.29 14.15 9.29
N PRO A 13 0.01 15.03 8.31
CA PRO A 13 0.61 14.66 7.02
C PRO A 13 1.90 13.83 7.10
N GLU A 14 2.67 13.99 8.17
CA GLU A 14 3.93 13.29 8.45
C GLU A 14 3.75 11.76 8.45
N ARG A 15 2.56 11.29 8.83
CA ARG A 15 2.18 9.88 8.92
C ARG A 15 1.71 9.27 7.60
N ASP A 16 1.64 10.04 6.52
CA ASP A 16 1.22 9.51 5.23
C ASP A 16 2.19 8.41 4.75
N PRO A 17 1.70 7.25 4.27
CA PRO A 17 2.54 6.27 3.60
C PRO A 17 3.19 6.88 2.37
N MET A 18 4.51 6.84 2.26
CA MET A 18 5.25 7.29 1.08
C MET A 18 5.75 6.12 0.24
N MET A 19 6.25 5.09 0.92
CA MET A 19 6.76 3.88 0.28
C MET A 19 6.06 2.68 0.89
N ILE A 20 5.72 1.72 0.04
CA ILE A 20 5.10 0.48 0.45
C ILE A 20 5.71 -0.73 -0.26
N THR A 21 5.49 -1.90 0.31
CA THR A 21 5.51 -3.16 -0.44
C THR A 21 4.11 -3.75 -0.50
N ILE A 22 3.83 -4.45 -1.60
CA ILE A 22 2.68 -5.34 -1.72
C ILE A 22 3.23 -6.72 -2.03
N GLU A 23 2.78 -7.69 -1.24
CA GLU A 23 3.17 -9.09 -1.37
C GLU A 23 1.92 -9.96 -1.41
N GLY A 24 1.99 -11.05 -2.16
CA GLY A 24 0.91 -12.02 -2.29
C GLY A 24 1.32 -13.42 -1.84
N SER A 25 0.35 -14.19 -1.34
CA SER A 25 0.51 -15.60 -0.98
C SER A 25 -0.73 -16.42 -1.36
N ASN A 26 -0.53 -17.71 -1.66
CA ASN A 26 -1.58 -18.71 -1.88
C ASN A 26 -1.60 -19.80 -0.80
N GLU A 27 -0.84 -19.60 0.28
CA GLU A 27 -0.80 -20.52 1.41
C GLU A 27 -2.10 -20.45 2.23
N THR A 28 -2.50 -21.58 2.81
CA THR A 28 -3.78 -21.70 3.52
C THR A 28 -3.83 -20.94 4.84
N ASP A 29 -2.68 -20.74 5.48
CA ASP A 29 -2.54 -19.93 6.70
C ASP A 29 -1.56 -18.78 6.43
N PRO A 30 -2.04 -17.53 6.30
CA PRO A 30 -1.20 -16.36 6.04
C PRO A 30 -0.45 -15.85 7.28
N MET A 31 -0.71 -16.39 8.48
CA MET A 31 -0.10 -15.94 9.74
C MET A 31 1.04 -16.83 10.22
N ILE A 32 1.17 -18.06 9.73
CA ILE A 32 2.19 -19.02 10.17
C ILE A 32 2.91 -19.63 8.97
N GLY A 33 4.20 -19.32 8.83
CA GLY A 33 5.09 -20.02 7.87
C GLY A 33 4.79 -19.75 6.39
N SER A 34 3.99 -18.74 6.08
CA SER A 34 3.56 -18.46 4.71
C SER A 34 4.68 -17.86 3.86
N ASN A 35 4.81 -18.37 2.64
CA ASN A 35 5.70 -17.80 1.65
C ASN A 35 5.03 -16.59 0.99
N TRP A 36 5.71 -15.45 1.01
CA TRP A 36 5.24 -14.20 0.42
C TRP A 36 6.04 -13.87 -0.84
N THR A 37 5.34 -13.60 -1.94
CA THR A 37 5.95 -13.15 -3.19
C THR A 37 5.79 -11.64 -3.30
N LEU A 38 6.91 -10.92 -3.40
CA LEU A 38 6.91 -9.48 -3.67
C LEU A 38 6.38 -9.19 -5.07
N ILE A 39 5.32 -8.39 -5.15
CA ILE A 39 4.71 -7.97 -6.41
C ILE A 39 4.80 -6.46 -6.64
N TYR A 40 5.04 -5.68 -5.58
CA TYR A 40 5.28 -4.25 -5.67
C TYR A 40 6.23 -3.79 -4.57
N ASN A 41 7.18 -2.93 -4.91
CA ASN A 41 8.04 -2.21 -3.96
C ASN A 41 8.32 -0.82 -4.53
N GLY A 42 7.71 0.19 -3.94
CA GLY A 42 7.70 1.49 -4.58
C GLY A 42 6.83 2.53 -3.87
N PRO A 43 6.58 3.65 -4.55
CA PRO A 43 5.77 4.73 -4.01
C PRO A 43 4.32 4.34 -3.70
N SER A 44 3.69 5.06 -2.79
CA SER A 44 2.26 4.89 -2.47
C SER A 44 1.33 5.69 -3.40
N GLY A 45 1.85 6.68 -4.12
CA GLY A 45 1.08 7.70 -4.82
C GLY A 45 0.81 8.97 -4.00
N LEU A 46 1.29 9.04 -2.75
CA LEU A 46 1.17 10.22 -1.87
C LEU A 46 2.42 11.10 -1.84
N GLU A 47 3.40 10.91 -2.74
CA GLU A 47 4.66 11.65 -2.69
C GLU A 47 4.43 13.17 -2.78
N ILE A 48 3.44 13.57 -3.56
CA ILE A 48 2.85 14.91 -3.54
C ILE A 48 1.63 14.85 -2.61
N ASP A 49 1.64 15.63 -1.53
CA ASP A 49 0.51 15.68 -0.59
C ASP A 49 -0.76 16.19 -1.30
N PRO A 50 -1.82 15.37 -1.45
CA PRO A 50 -3.07 15.80 -2.07
C PRO A 50 -3.93 16.66 -1.13
N GLY A 51 -3.48 16.94 0.10
CA GLY A 51 -4.28 17.49 1.18
C GLY A 51 -4.97 16.38 1.97
N ARG A 52 -5.64 16.74 3.07
CA ARG A 52 -6.31 15.75 3.97
C ARG A 52 -7.61 15.23 3.34
N ASN A 53 -7.98 13.99 3.67
CA ASN A 53 -9.16 13.30 3.13
C ASN A 53 -9.21 13.29 1.59
N SER A 54 -8.04 13.24 0.94
CA SER A 54 -7.89 13.34 -0.51
C SER A 54 -7.03 12.19 -1.03
N CYS A 55 -7.32 11.72 -2.23
CA CYS A 55 -6.63 10.58 -2.82
C CYS A 55 -5.41 11.03 -3.65
N GLY A 56 -4.34 10.25 -3.57
CA GLY A 56 -3.14 10.47 -4.36
C GLY A 56 -3.21 9.90 -5.77
N ILE A 57 -2.05 9.75 -6.38
CA ILE A 57 -1.88 9.25 -7.74
C ILE A 57 -1.97 7.73 -7.76
N GLU A 58 -2.78 7.19 -8.67
CA GLU A 58 -2.85 5.74 -8.92
C GLU A 58 -1.48 5.16 -9.30
N GLN A 59 -1.15 4.03 -8.67
CA GLN A 59 0.03 3.22 -8.96
C GLN A 59 -0.37 1.94 -9.68
N HIS A 60 0.41 1.57 -10.69
CA HIS A 60 0.23 0.33 -11.43
C HIS A 60 1.20 -0.75 -10.96
N ILE A 61 0.70 -1.98 -10.81
CA ILE A 61 1.50 -3.14 -10.46
C ILE A 61 1.75 -3.98 -11.71
N LEU A 62 3.02 -4.16 -12.04
CA LEU A 62 3.45 -5.06 -13.11
C LEU A 62 3.60 -6.49 -12.57
N ASN A 63 2.47 -7.17 -12.37
CA ASN A 63 2.40 -8.55 -11.91
C ASN A 63 1.32 -9.32 -12.68
N ASP A 64 1.62 -10.55 -13.06
CA ASP A 64 0.74 -11.47 -13.79
C ASP A 64 0.23 -12.65 -12.94
N LYS A 65 0.64 -12.71 -11.65
CA LYS A 65 0.25 -13.77 -10.71
C LYS A 65 -0.91 -13.37 -9.80
N TRP A 66 -1.77 -14.34 -9.49
CA TRP A 66 -2.91 -14.16 -8.59
C TRP A 66 -2.63 -14.83 -7.24
N PHE A 67 -3.08 -14.16 -6.19
CA PHE A 67 -2.88 -14.61 -4.81
C PHE A 67 -4.20 -14.57 -4.05
N SER A 68 -4.44 -15.55 -3.18
CA SER A 68 -5.63 -15.58 -2.31
C SER A 68 -5.54 -14.59 -1.16
N THR A 69 -4.32 -14.23 -0.76
CA THR A 69 -4.06 -13.31 0.33
C THR A 69 -3.00 -12.29 -0.07
N TYR A 70 -3.22 -11.04 0.31
CA TYR A 70 -2.29 -9.94 0.12
C TYR A 70 -1.93 -9.32 1.46
N ARG A 71 -0.70 -8.85 1.59
CA ARG A 71 -0.30 -7.94 2.66
C ARG A 71 0.36 -6.70 2.08
N ILE A 72 0.17 -5.59 2.78
CA ILE A 72 0.73 -4.30 2.44
C ILE A 72 1.55 -3.84 3.64
N LEU A 73 2.79 -3.43 3.39
CA LEU A 73 3.68 -2.93 4.43
C LEU A 73 4.03 -1.48 4.10
N VAL A 74 3.79 -0.57 5.03
CA VAL A 74 4.31 0.80 4.92
C VAL A 74 5.76 0.77 5.36
N THR A 75 6.67 1.07 4.44
CA THR A 75 8.12 1.02 4.67
C THR A 75 8.74 2.39 4.91
N LYS A 76 8.03 3.46 4.55
CA LYS A 76 8.41 4.85 4.82
C LYS A 76 7.18 5.75 4.92
N THR A 77 7.15 6.63 5.91
CA THR A 77 6.18 7.72 6.05
C THR A 77 6.74 9.03 5.48
N ARG A 78 5.90 10.06 5.33
CA ARG A 78 6.32 11.38 4.78
C ARG A 78 7.47 11.98 5.57
N ASP A 79 7.32 11.99 6.89
CA ASP A 79 8.34 12.42 7.85
C ASP A 79 8.37 11.46 9.05
N GLU A 80 9.22 11.76 10.03
CA GLU A 80 9.34 10.95 11.25
C GLU A 80 8.04 11.03 12.07
N SER A 81 7.43 9.87 12.33
CA SER A 81 6.26 9.75 13.19
C SER A 81 6.20 8.37 13.86
N ASP A 82 5.40 8.27 14.91
CA ASP A 82 5.05 7.06 15.67
C ASP A 82 4.14 6.05 14.93
N GLY A 83 3.74 6.31 13.68
CA GLY A 83 2.87 5.40 12.92
C GLY A 83 2.54 5.90 11.51
N ALA A 84 1.83 5.06 10.76
CA ALA A 84 1.28 5.42 9.44
C ALA A 84 -0.23 5.67 9.53
N GLN A 85 -0.75 6.60 8.74
CA GLN A 85 -2.18 6.89 8.66
C GLN A 85 -2.66 7.00 7.22
N TYR A 86 -3.86 6.51 6.96
CA TYR A 86 -4.58 6.67 5.70
C TYR A 86 -6.05 6.39 5.96
N SER A 87 -6.93 7.03 5.19
CA SER A 87 -8.38 6.85 5.34
C SER A 87 -8.86 5.66 4.51
N GLN A 88 -8.30 5.49 3.31
CA GLN A 88 -8.61 4.37 2.43
C GLN A 88 -7.37 3.87 1.70
N PHE A 89 -7.40 2.57 1.39
CA PHE A 89 -6.56 1.93 0.41
C PHE A 89 -7.47 1.22 -0.58
N TYR A 90 -7.43 1.66 -1.84
CA TYR A 90 -8.16 1.01 -2.92
C TYR A 90 -7.19 0.10 -3.66
N PHE A 91 -7.60 -1.16 -3.83
CA PHE A 91 -6.85 -2.16 -4.58
C PHE A 91 -7.76 -2.80 -5.60
N PHE A 92 -7.35 -2.76 -6.85
CA PHE A 92 -8.20 -3.17 -7.98
C PHE A 92 -7.40 -4.05 -8.92
N GLY A 93 -8.06 -5.12 -9.35
CA GLY A 93 -7.59 -6.13 -10.28
C GLY A 93 -8.81 -6.86 -10.85
N HIS A 94 -8.61 -7.56 -11.96
CA HIS A 94 -9.67 -8.31 -12.65
C HIS A 94 -9.89 -9.71 -12.08
#